data_AF-A0A0J7XUJ9-F1
#
_entry.id   AF-A0A0J7XUJ9-F1
#
_cell.length_a   1.000
_cell.length_b   1.000
_cell.length_c   1.000
_cell.angle_alpha   90.00
_cell.angle_beta   90.00
_cell.angle_gamma   90.00
#
_symmetry.space_group_name_H-M   'P 1'
#
loop_
_entity.id
_entity.type
_entity.pdbx_description
1 polymer ?
#
loop_
_entity_poly.entity_id
_entity_poly.type
_entity_poly.pdbx_seq_one_letter_code
_entity_poly.pdbx_strand_id
1 'polypeptide(L)'
;MSKKIKEQGTWTKEIRRHGAATVPIIDCRPWRGARQDIMMMHSAITPAATATRRQVSPSALVTSVARRWRAARDHGLPAQARLYALLSPRHWEMMTPAFDSLMALCESALSRPFATGTGRNLTRDEAMLIGLLDGSVPQDDCIDCPAGTARALDSAIRSTRIMMVLMMSGPVGTRL
;
A
#
# COMPACT_ATOMS: atom_id res chain seq x y z
N MET A 1 24.19 40.89 -30.99
CA MET A 1 25.42 40.31 -31.56
C MET A 1 25.13 38.85 -31.92
N SER A 2 25.38 38.48 -33.18
CA SER A 2 25.14 37.18 -33.83
C SER A 2 25.54 35.95 -33.00
N LYS A 3 24.86 34.80 -33.07
CA LYS A 3 24.83 33.90 -34.24
C LYS A 3 23.56 33.04 -34.31
N LYS A 4 23.01 32.91 -35.52
CA LYS A 4 22.09 31.84 -35.95
C LYS A 4 22.92 30.68 -36.51
N ILE A 5 22.54 29.45 -36.19
CA ILE A 5 22.74 28.28 -37.07
C ILE A 5 21.40 27.58 -37.20
N LYS A 6 21.00 27.31 -38.45
CA LYS A 6 19.79 26.61 -38.87
C LYS A 6 20.25 25.48 -39.79
N GLU A 7 20.15 24.24 -39.34
CA GLU A 7 20.19 23.03 -40.18
C GLU A 7 19.05 22.13 -39.69
N GLN A 8 17.95 22.06 -40.44
CA GLN A 8 17.69 21.07 -41.48
C GLN A 8 17.50 19.65 -40.91
N GLY A 9 16.23 19.25 -40.85
CA GLY A 9 15.77 17.92 -41.28
C GLY A 9 16.19 16.70 -40.45
N THR A 10 15.19 15.87 -40.12
CA THR A 10 15.32 14.44 -39.76
C THR A 10 16.00 14.11 -38.43
N TRP A 11 15.16 13.86 -37.41
CA TRP A 11 15.51 13.00 -36.29
C TRP A 11 15.55 11.54 -36.77
N THR A 12 16.73 11.00 -37.05
CA THR A 12 16.93 9.56 -37.25
C THR A 12 17.08 8.88 -35.89
N LYS A 13 16.15 7.97 -35.58
CA LYS A 13 16.27 7.01 -34.46
C LYS A 13 17.47 6.10 -34.72
N GLU A 14 18.57 6.32 -34.00
CA GLU A 14 19.62 5.31 -33.87
C GLU A 14 19.25 4.37 -32.70
N ILE A 15 18.50 3.32 -33.00
CA ILE A 15 18.40 2.16 -32.10
C ILE A 15 19.41 1.13 -32.62
N ARG A 16 20.58 1.15 -32.00
CA ARG A 16 21.65 0.16 -32.16
C ARG A 16 21.09 -1.24 -31.83
N ARG A 17 20.94 -2.06 -32.87
CA ARG A 17 20.69 -3.50 -32.77
C ARG A 17 21.97 -4.19 -32.30
N HIS A 18 21.96 -4.83 -31.14
CA HIS A 18 22.80 -5.99 -30.84
C HIS A 18 22.08 -6.89 -29.83
N GLY A 19 21.91 -8.16 -30.17
CA GLY A 19 21.34 -9.17 -29.28
C GLY A 19 20.32 -10.08 -29.96
N ALA A 20 20.73 -10.80 -31.00
CA ALA A 20 19.94 -11.89 -31.56
C ALA A 20 19.97 -13.07 -30.58
N ALA A 21 18.90 -13.23 -29.80
CA ALA A 21 18.60 -14.48 -29.10
C ALA A 21 17.71 -15.32 -30.01
N THR A 22 18.32 -16.35 -30.61
CA THR A 22 17.66 -17.40 -31.39
C THR A 22 16.64 -18.11 -30.49
N VAL A 23 15.36 -17.97 -30.82
CA VAL A 23 14.27 -18.73 -30.18
C VAL A 23 14.21 -20.11 -30.84
N PRO A 24 14.35 -21.23 -30.11
CA PRO A 24 14.15 -22.54 -30.70
C PRO A 24 12.65 -22.76 -30.96
N ILE A 25 12.34 -23.04 -32.23
CA ILE A 25 11.05 -23.53 -32.70
C ILE A 25 10.82 -24.90 -32.05
N ILE A 26 9.77 -25.01 -31.24
CA ILE A 26 9.35 -26.26 -30.62
C ILE A 26 8.73 -27.15 -31.69
N ASP A 27 9.40 -28.28 -31.99
CA ASP A 27 8.94 -29.35 -32.87
C ASP A 27 7.77 -30.10 -32.19
N CYS A 28 6.56 -29.90 -32.70
CA CYS A 28 5.38 -30.68 -32.31
C CYS A 28 5.35 -32.01 -33.09
N ARG A 29 6.08 -33.02 -32.58
CA ARG A 29 5.82 -34.42 -32.99
C ARG A 29 4.82 -35.11 -32.07
N PRO A 30 3.95 -35.98 -32.60
CA PRO A 30 2.95 -36.68 -31.82
C PRO A 30 3.59 -37.83 -31.04
N TRP A 31 3.50 -37.79 -29.71
CA TRP A 31 3.86 -38.90 -28.84
C TRP A 31 2.79 -40.00 -28.95
N ARG A 32 3.17 -41.12 -29.58
CA ARG A 32 2.38 -42.34 -29.68
C ARG A 32 2.91 -43.34 -28.66
N GLY A 33 2.11 -43.64 -27.65
CA GLY A 33 2.18 -44.89 -26.89
C GLY A 33 2.86 -44.85 -25.52
N ALA A 34 2.04 -44.79 -24.47
CA ALA A 34 2.14 -45.70 -23.33
C ALA A 34 0.81 -45.66 -22.57
N ARG A 35 0.02 -46.73 -22.71
CA ARG A 35 -1.03 -47.08 -21.74
C ARG A 35 -0.34 -47.29 -20.39
N GLN A 36 -0.64 -46.43 -19.43
CA GLN A 36 -0.49 -46.75 -18.02
C GLN A 36 -1.86 -46.59 -17.39
N ASP A 37 -2.32 -47.67 -16.75
CA ASP A 37 -3.48 -47.69 -15.88
C ASP A 37 -3.35 -46.59 -14.82
N ILE A 38 -4.03 -45.47 -15.05
CA ILE A 38 -4.20 -44.41 -14.06
C ILE A 38 -5.21 -44.96 -13.04
N MET A 39 -4.66 -45.64 -12.04
CA MET A 39 -5.32 -45.86 -10.77
C MET A 39 -5.65 -44.48 -10.21
N MET A 40 -6.94 -44.14 -10.21
CA MET A 40 -7.52 -42.92 -9.65
C MET A 40 -7.23 -42.84 -8.14
N MET A 41 -6.04 -42.38 -7.76
CA MET A 41 -5.84 -41.80 -6.43
C MET A 41 -6.42 -40.40 -6.47
N HIS A 42 -7.68 -40.26 -6.09
CA HIS A 42 -8.19 -38.99 -5.60
C HIS A 42 -7.40 -38.65 -4.33
N SER A 43 -6.26 -37.98 -4.49
CA SER A 43 -5.62 -37.31 -3.37
C SER A 43 -6.62 -36.31 -2.83
N ALA A 44 -7.19 -36.63 -1.68
CA ALA A 44 -7.99 -35.70 -0.91
C ALA A 44 -7.13 -34.44 -0.72
N ILE A 45 -7.63 -33.31 -1.18
CA ILE A 45 -7.09 -32.01 -0.79
C ILE A 45 -7.33 -31.93 0.71
N THR A 46 -6.31 -32.26 1.50
CA THR A 46 -6.32 -32.00 2.93
C THR A 46 -6.59 -30.51 3.07
N PRO A 47 -7.69 -30.08 3.72
CA PRO A 47 -7.85 -28.67 3.99
C PRO A 47 -6.64 -28.25 4.82
N ALA A 48 -5.79 -27.41 4.24
CA ALA A 48 -4.67 -26.82 4.94
C ALA A 48 -5.22 -26.24 6.23
N ALA A 49 -4.64 -26.67 7.36
CA ALA A 49 -4.98 -26.20 8.69
C ALA A 49 -5.20 -24.69 8.62
N THR A 50 -6.42 -24.27 8.95
CA THR A 50 -6.85 -22.88 8.90
C THR A 50 -5.89 -22.08 9.76
N ALA A 51 -4.86 -21.50 9.14
CA ALA A 51 -3.98 -20.58 9.83
C ALA A 51 -4.89 -19.47 10.34
N THR A 52 -5.09 -19.42 11.66
CA THR A 52 -5.92 -18.41 12.30
C THR A 52 -5.29 -17.07 11.93
N ARG A 53 -5.82 -16.42 10.88
CA ARG A 53 -5.35 -15.12 10.43
C ARG A 53 -5.59 -14.20 11.61
N ARG A 54 -4.53 -13.87 12.36
CA ARG A 54 -4.62 -13.01 13.54
C ARG A 54 -5.28 -11.71 13.11
N GLN A 55 -6.56 -11.54 13.46
CA GLN A 55 -7.29 -10.32 13.18
C GLN A 55 -6.57 -9.17 13.88
N VAL A 56 -6.23 -8.15 13.09
CA VAL A 56 -5.69 -6.91 13.62
C VAL A 56 -6.86 -5.96 13.77
N SER A 57 -7.06 -5.41 14.97
CA SER A 57 -8.07 -4.38 15.15
C SER A 57 -7.69 -3.12 14.35
N PRO A 58 -8.66 -2.37 13.80
CA PRO A 58 -8.38 -1.12 13.08
C PRO A 58 -7.54 -0.15 13.91
N SER A 59 -7.85 0.00 15.20
CA SER A 59 -7.07 0.84 16.13
C SER A 59 -5.61 0.39 16.23
N ALA A 60 -5.35 -0.91 16.37
CA ALA A 60 -3.98 -1.43 16.45
C ALA A 60 -3.19 -1.21 15.15
N LEU A 61 -3.86 -1.28 14.00
CA LEU A 61 -3.26 -0.96 12.71
C LEU A 61 -2.87 0.52 12.65
N VAL A 62 -3.81 1.42 12.97
CA VAL A 62 -3.60 2.87 12.95
C VAL A 62 -2.45 3.27 13.88
N THR A 63 -2.43 2.77 15.12
CA THR A 63 -1.32 3.01 16.06
C THR A 63 0.01 2.49 15.52
N SER A 64 0.02 1.29 14.92
CA SER A 64 1.25 0.71 14.37
C SER A 64 1.80 1.51 13.20
N VAL A 65 0.92 2.01 12.32
CA VAL A 65 1.25 2.88 11.20
C VAL A 65 1.81 4.21 11.70
N ALA A 66 1.09 4.90 12.60
CA ALA A 66 1.50 6.20 13.11
C ALA A 66 2.89 6.13 13.77
N ARG A 67 3.12 5.11 14.61
CA ARG A 67 4.42 4.86 15.26
C ARG A 67 5.51 4.55 14.27
N ARG A 68 5.24 3.69 13.29
CA ARG A 68 6.23 3.32 12.27
C ARG A 68 6.63 4.52 11.42
N TRP A 69 5.66 5.35 11.06
CA TRP A 69 5.85 6.56 10.29
C TRP A 69 6.65 7.62 11.07
N ARG A 70 6.27 7.88 12.33
CA ARG A 70 6.97 8.85 13.18
C ARG A 70 8.41 8.42 13.45
N ALA A 71 8.61 7.16 13.82
CA ALA A 71 9.95 6.61 14.00
C ALA A 71 10.80 6.70 12.72
N ALA A 72 10.21 6.48 11.54
CA ALA A 72 10.94 6.67 10.28
C ALA A 72 11.40 8.12 10.11
N ARG A 73 10.51 9.10 10.33
CA ARG A 73 10.85 10.52 10.24
C ARG A 73 11.88 10.97 11.27
N ASP A 74 11.77 10.50 12.51
CA ASP A 74 12.73 10.82 13.57
C ASP A 74 14.16 10.36 13.25
N HIS A 75 14.29 9.25 12.51
CA HIS A 75 15.57 8.68 12.11
C HIS A 75 16.01 9.09 10.68
N GLY A 76 15.29 10.00 10.03
CA GLY A 76 15.59 10.43 8.66
C GLY A 76 15.43 9.32 7.61
N LEU A 77 14.59 8.32 7.88
CA LEU A 77 14.35 7.18 7.01
C LEU A 77 13.14 7.40 6.08
N PRO A 78 13.09 6.72 4.92
CA PRO A 78 11.96 6.83 4.00
C PRO A 78 10.68 6.22 4.62
N ALA A 79 9.75 7.10 5.04
CA ALA A 79 8.54 6.70 5.75
C ALA A 79 7.66 5.74 4.93
N GLN A 80 7.45 6.01 3.63
CA GLN A 80 6.68 5.14 2.74
C GLN A 80 7.27 3.72 2.64
N ALA A 81 8.59 3.57 2.55
CA ALA A 81 9.21 2.23 2.51
C ALA A 81 8.99 1.46 3.82
N ARG A 82 9.01 2.15 4.97
CA ARG A 82 8.73 1.55 6.28
C ARG A 82 7.27 1.17 6.45
N LEU A 83 6.35 1.98 5.91
CA LEU A 83 4.92 1.67 5.87
C LEU A 83 4.64 0.49 4.93
N TYR A 84 5.26 0.46 3.75
CA TYR A 84 5.18 -0.66 2.83
C TYR A 84 5.58 -1.97 3.51
N ALA A 85 6.73 -1.98 4.19
CA ALA A 85 7.20 -3.16 4.92
C ALA A 85 6.26 -3.60 6.06
N LEU A 86 5.54 -2.65 6.69
CA LEU A 86 4.56 -2.93 7.73
C LEU A 86 3.28 -3.57 7.16
N LEU A 87 2.84 -3.12 5.97
CA LEU A 87 1.55 -3.45 5.38
C LEU A 87 1.61 -4.66 4.43
N SER A 88 2.73 -4.86 3.75
CA SER A 88 2.93 -5.92 2.75
C SER A 88 2.66 -7.35 3.25
N PRO A 89 3.01 -7.74 4.50
CA PRO A 89 2.67 -9.08 5.01
C PRO A 89 1.17 -9.40 5.06
N ARG A 90 0.30 -8.39 4.88
CA ARG A 90 -1.16 -8.53 4.84
C ARG A 90 -1.75 -8.22 3.48
N HIS A 91 -0.93 -7.97 2.47
CA HIS A 91 -1.34 -7.50 1.13
C HIS A 91 -2.08 -6.14 1.18
N TRP A 92 -1.68 -5.27 2.12
CA TRP A 92 -2.29 -3.94 2.33
C TRP A 92 -1.38 -2.80 1.87
N GLU A 93 -0.34 -3.09 1.10
CA GLU A 93 0.66 -2.13 0.64
C GLU A 93 0.07 -0.95 -0.15
N MET A 94 -1.08 -1.14 -0.81
CA MET A 94 -1.80 -0.08 -1.51
C MET A 94 -2.27 1.05 -0.58
N MET A 95 -2.37 0.81 0.73
CA MET A 95 -2.70 1.83 1.73
C MET A 95 -1.51 2.71 2.12
N THR A 96 -0.29 2.32 1.78
CA THR A 96 0.95 3.06 2.08
C THR A 96 0.85 4.56 1.75
N PRO A 97 0.51 4.96 0.50
CA PRO A 97 0.43 6.38 0.15
C PRO A 97 -0.70 7.13 0.87
N ALA A 98 -1.81 6.46 1.18
CA ALA A 98 -2.92 7.06 1.93
C ALA A 98 -2.50 7.39 3.36
N PHE A 99 -1.87 6.44 4.05
CA PHE A 99 -1.36 6.68 5.40
C PHE A 99 -0.23 7.70 5.44
N ASP A 100 0.70 7.67 4.48
CA ASP A 100 1.78 8.67 4.44
C ASP A 100 1.24 10.09 4.25
N SER A 101 0.28 10.26 3.34
CA SER A 101 -0.38 11.55 3.10
C SER A 101 -1.19 12.02 4.31
N LEU A 102 -1.96 11.11 4.93
CA LEU A 102 -2.75 11.39 6.13
C LEU A 102 -1.85 11.87 7.27
N MET A 103 -0.75 11.16 7.55
CA MET A 103 0.17 11.53 8.63
C MET A 103 0.84 12.89 8.37
N ALA A 104 1.24 13.17 7.13
CA ALA A 104 1.79 14.47 6.75
C ALA A 104 0.77 15.62 6.93
N LEU A 105 -0.49 15.38 6.56
CA LEU A 105 -1.58 16.35 6.75
C LEU A 105 -1.92 16.53 8.23
N CYS A 106 -1.87 15.49 9.05
CA CYS A 106 -2.01 15.61 10.50
C CYS A 106 -0.94 16.53 11.09
N GLU A 107 0.33 16.36 10.74
CA GLU A 107 1.40 17.27 11.21
C GLU A 107 1.19 18.70 10.71
N SER A 108 0.78 18.86 9.44
CA SER A 108 0.47 20.17 8.87
C SER A 108 -0.70 20.86 9.58
N ALA A 109 -1.72 20.10 9.98
CA ALA A 109 -2.90 20.63 10.65
C ALA A 109 -2.62 20.94 12.13
N LEU A 110 -1.82 20.11 12.80
CA LEU A 110 -1.39 20.32 14.19
C LEU A 110 -0.33 21.43 14.32
N SER A 111 0.33 21.82 13.23
CA SER A 111 1.48 22.74 13.23
C SER A 111 2.62 22.30 14.15
N ARG A 112 2.74 21.00 14.40
CA ARG A 112 3.79 20.38 15.20
C ARG A 112 3.96 18.90 14.80
N PRO A 113 5.09 18.27 15.18
CA PRO A 113 5.26 16.84 14.99
C PRO A 113 4.16 16.03 15.69
N PHE A 114 3.74 14.94 15.05
CA PHE A 114 2.74 14.01 15.58
C PHE A 114 3.35 13.21 16.75
N ALA A 115 2.73 13.27 17.93
CA ALA A 115 3.24 12.61 19.11
C ALA A 115 2.80 11.13 19.16
N THR A 116 3.74 10.21 19.34
CA THR A 116 3.46 8.78 19.43
C THR A 116 3.83 8.20 20.79
N GLY A 117 3.04 7.24 21.27
CA GLY A 117 3.24 6.59 22.55
C GLY A 117 4.17 5.37 22.45
N THR A 118 4.38 4.71 23.58
CA THR A 118 5.16 3.47 23.68
C THR A 118 4.30 2.32 24.21
N GLY A 119 4.56 1.11 23.71
CA GLY A 119 3.86 -0.09 24.18
C GLY A 119 2.35 -0.02 23.99
N ARG A 120 1.59 -0.11 25.09
CA ARG A 120 0.11 -0.05 25.07
C ARG A 120 -0.44 1.35 25.36
N ASN A 121 0.39 2.30 25.77
CA ASN A 121 -0.06 3.64 26.12
C ASN A 121 -0.25 4.47 24.85
N LEU A 122 -1.45 5.04 24.69
CA LEU A 122 -1.78 5.92 23.58
C LEU A 122 -1.52 7.38 23.96
N THR A 123 -0.99 8.16 23.02
CA THR A 123 -0.96 9.63 23.14
C THR A 123 -2.32 10.22 22.78
N ARG A 124 -2.52 11.51 23.10
CA ARG A 124 -3.68 12.28 22.62
C ARG A 124 -3.80 12.24 21.10
N ASP A 125 -2.68 12.37 20.39
CA ASP A 125 -2.65 12.38 18.92
C ASP A 125 -3.03 11.01 18.34
N GLU A 126 -2.54 9.92 18.96
CA GLU A 126 -2.90 8.56 18.55
C GLU A 126 -4.40 8.29 18.78
N ALA A 127 -4.94 8.69 19.93
CA ALA A 127 -6.36 8.57 20.23
C ALA A 127 -7.22 9.42 19.28
N MET A 128 -6.80 10.65 18.98
CA MET A 128 -7.44 11.54 18.01
C MET A 128 -7.45 10.90 16.61
N LEU A 129 -6.31 10.40 16.12
CA LEU A 129 -6.23 9.77 14.80
C LEU A 129 -7.13 8.54 14.70
N ILE A 130 -7.20 7.72 15.75
CA ILE A 130 -8.14 6.59 15.81
C ILE A 130 -9.58 7.10 15.71
N GLY A 131 -9.94 8.11 16.51
CA GLY A 131 -11.27 8.70 16.53
C GLY A 131 -11.72 9.33 15.20
N LEU A 132 -10.77 9.94 14.48
CA LEU A 132 -11.04 10.47 13.14
C LEU A 132 -11.29 9.35 12.11
N LEU A 133 -10.56 8.24 12.22
CA LEU A 133 -10.66 7.12 11.27
C LEU A 133 -11.82 6.16 11.58
N ASP A 134 -12.18 5.95 12.85
CA ASP A 134 -13.40 5.21 13.18
C ASP A 134 -14.66 6.08 13.01
N GLY A 135 -14.51 7.41 13.00
CA GLY A 135 -15.58 8.38 12.83
C GLY A 135 -16.31 8.74 14.13
N SER A 136 -15.76 8.38 15.29
CA SER A 136 -16.28 8.75 16.60
C SER A 136 -16.01 10.22 16.94
N VAL A 137 -15.05 10.86 16.28
CA VAL A 137 -14.75 12.28 16.50
C VAL A 137 -14.77 13.06 15.19
N PRO A 138 -15.51 14.18 15.12
CA PRO A 138 -15.44 15.11 13.99
C PRO A 138 -14.05 15.77 13.89
N GLN A 139 -13.62 16.10 12.68
CA GLN A 139 -12.36 16.80 12.47
C GLN A 139 -12.34 18.19 13.12
N ASP A 140 -13.45 18.92 13.01
CA ASP A 140 -13.58 20.30 13.51
C ASP A 140 -13.46 20.39 15.03
N ASP A 141 -13.80 19.31 15.75
CA ASP A 141 -13.68 19.23 17.21
C ASP A 141 -12.24 18.92 17.66
N CYS A 142 -11.39 18.43 16.76
CA CYS A 142 -10.05 17.94 17.08
C CYS A 142 -8.94 18.94 16.78
N ILE A 143 -9.05 19.67 15.66
CA ILE A 143 -7.96 20.46 15.09
C ILE A 143 -8.47 21.79 14.55
N ASP A 144 -8.02 22.88 15.15
CA ASP A 144 -8.17 24.22 14.59
C ASP A 144 -7.07 24.46 13.55
N CYS A 145 -7.42 24.50 12.26
CA CYS A 145 -6.48 24.70 11.17
C CYS A 145 -7.06 25.50 10.00
N PRO A 146 -6.22 26.10 9.13
CA PRO A 146 -6.69 26.85 7.98
C PRO A 146 -7.59 26.01 7.06
N ALA A 147 -8.63 26.63 6.50
CA ALA A 147 -9.66 25.95 5.70
C ALA A 147 -9.12 25.06 4.56
N GLY A 148 -8.00 25.45 3.93
CA GLY A 148 -7.35 24.64 2.90
C GLY A 148 -6.79 23.32 3.44
N THR A 149 -6.07 23.38 4.57
CA THR A 149 -5.53 22.21 5.26
C THR A 149 -6.66 21.34 5.82
N ALA A 150 -7.73 21.97 6.34
CA ALA A 150 -8.89 21.25 6.84
C ALA A 150 -9.55 20.37 5.77
N ARG A 151 -9.79 20.92 4.57
CA ARG A 151 -10.38 20.16 3.45
C ARG A 151 -9.48 19.03 2.95
N ALA A 152 -8.17 19.28 2.87
CA ALA A 152 -7.22 18.25 2.46
C ALA A 152 -7.18 17.10 3.47
N LEU A 153 -7.21 17.42 4.77
CA LEU A 153 -7.24 16.44 5.84
C LEU A 153 -8.56 15.64 5.85
N ASP A 154 -9.73 16.28 5.69
CA ASP A 154 -11.02 15.59 5.57
C ASP A 154 -11.01 14.58 4.41
N SER A 155 -10.51 15.00 3.25
CA SER A 155 -10.35 14.14 2.08
C SER A 155 -9.41 12.95 2.36
N ALA A 156 -8.29 13.17 3.04
CA ALA A 156 -7.35 12.11 3.42
C ALA A 156 -7.97 11.14 4.44
N ILE A 157 -8.72 11.64 5.43
CA ILE A 157 -9.44 10.83 6.40
C ILE A 157 -10.46 9.94 5.68
N ARG A 158 -11.36 10.52 4.86
CA ARG A 158 -12.41 9.75 4.16
C ARG A 158 -11.83 8.68 3.24
N SER A 159 -10.85 9.04 2.42
CA SER A 159 -10.21 8.07 1.51
C SER A 159 -9.49 6.95 2.26
N THR A 160 -8.78 7.26 3.35
CA THR A 160 -8.12 6.25 4.18
C THR A 160 -9.14 5.31 4.84
N ARG A 161 -10.25 5.84 5.34
CA ARG A 161 -11.35 5.04 5.90
C ARG A 161 -11.92 4.07 4.88
N ILE A 162 -12.19 4.54 3.67
CA ILE A 162 -12.68 3.70 2.57
C ILE A 162 -11.67 2.58 2.28
N MET A 163 -10.38 2.91 2.15
CA MET A 163 -9.34 1.89 1.93
C MET A 163 -9.26 0.89 3.08
N MET A 164 -9.36 1.33 4.34
CA MET A 164 -9.38 0.45 5.51
C MET A 164 -10.54 -0.52 5.44
N VAL A 165 -11.76 -0.03 5.15
CA VAL A 165 -12.93 -0.90 5.00
C VAL A 165 -12.73 -1.91 3.87
N LEU A 166 -12.27 -1.49 2.69
CA LEU A 166 -12.05 -2.38 1.54
C LEU A 166 -11.00 -3.46 1.83
N MET A 167 -9.89 -3.10 2.47
CA MET A 167 -8.76 -4.01 2.69
C MET A 167 -8.98 -4.93 3.90
N MET A 168 -9.73 -4.48 4.91
CA MET A 168 -9.94 -5.21 6.15
C MET A 168 -11.22 -6.06 6.15
N SER A 169 -12.18 -5.78 5.26
CA SER A 169 -13.44 -6.55 5.18
C SER A 169 -13.31 -7.89 4.45
N GLY A 170 -12.13 -8.20 3.91
CA GLY A 170 -11.89 -9.42 3.11
C GLY A 170 -12.64 -9.42 1.78
N PRO A 171 -12.33 -10.36 0.86
CA PRO A 171 -13.16 -10.54 -0.32
C PRO A 171 -14.57 -10.96 0.16
N VAL A 172 -15.56 -10.11 -0.11
CA VAL A 172 -16.97 -10.54 -0.14
C VAL A 172 -16.99 -11.70 -1.11
N GLY A 173 -17.16 -12.90 -0.56
CA GLY A 173 -17.11 -14.12 -1.34
C GLY A 173 -18.08 -14.00 -2.50
N THR A 174 -17.54 -14.03 -3.72
CA THR A 174 -18.23 -14.59 -4.86
C THR A 174 -18.53 -16.05 -4.53
N ARG A 175 -19.64 -16.28 -3.82
CA ARG A 175 -20.40 -17.53 -3.93
C ARG A 175 -21.26 -17.38 -5.17
N LEU A 176 -20.73 -17.86 -6.29
CA LEU A 176 -21.52 -18.33 -7.42
C LEU A 176 -21.67 -19.84 -7.28
#